data_AF-A0A8T4TRU4-F1
#
_entry.id   AF-A0A8T4TRU4-F1
#
_cell.length_a   1.000
_cell.length_b   1.000
_cell.length_c   1.000
_cell.angle_alpha   90.00
_cell.angle_beta   90.00
_cell.angle_gamma   90.00
#
_symmetry.space_group_name_H-M   'P 1'
#
loop_
_entity.id
_entity.type
_entity.pdbx_description
1 polymer ?
#
loop_
_entity_poly.entity_id
_entity_poly.type
_entity_poly.pdbx_seq_one_letter_code
_entity_poly.pdbx_strand_id
1 'polypeptide(L)'
;MRDSDDDYGESSESLDEDIYTEEGREAAEDDDEISAEEAGFMEGYEKGEKLAKCKTCRKVISDDPDEVIEEEYNNKIYRFCSQKCVDAFNRKHSKG
;
A
#
# COMPACT_ATOMS: atom_id res chain seq x y z
N MET A 1 -40.87 15.83 -22.80
CA MET A 1 -40.61 15.32 -21.45
C MET A 1 -40.62 13.80 -21.53
N ARG A 2 -39.53 13.19 -21.03
CA ARG A 2 -39.12 11.78 -21.03
C ARG A 2 -38.35 11.28 -22.25
N ASP A 3 -37.14 11.80 -22.39
CA ASP A 3 -36.01 11.05 -22.93
C ASP A 3 -35.42 10.25 -21.74
N SER A 4 -35.50 8.92 -21.84
CA SER A 4 -35.02 7.96 -20.85
C SER A 4 -33.78 7.32 -21.44
N ASP A 5 -32.65 8.03 -21.36
CA ASP A 5 -31.34 7.54 -21.77
C ASP A 5 -30.65 6.89 -20.57
N ASP A 6 -30.92 5.60 -20.39
CA ASP A 6 -30.15 4.72 -19.50
C ASP A 6 -29.97 3.41 -20.26
N ASP A 7 -28.86 3.29 -20.99
CA ASP A 7 -28.32 1.97 -21.33
C ASP A 7 -26.80 2.04 -21.32
N TYR A 8 -26.27 1.38 -20.31
CA TYR A 8 -24.90 1.40 -19.82
C TYR A 8 -23.92 0.88 -20.88
N GLY A 9 -22.82 1.60 -21.06
CA GLY A 9 -21.83 1.34 -22.10
C GLY A 9 -21.14 -0.01 -22.02
N GLU A 10 -21.03 -0.63 -23.19
CA GLU A 10 -19.87 -1.36 -23.74
C GLU A 10 -19.18 -2.35 -22.80
N SER A 11 -19.68 -3.59 -22.80
CA SER A 11 -18.96 -4.76 -22.28
C SER A 11 -17.74 -5.01 -23.15
N SER A 12 -16.56 -4.77 -22.59
CA SER A 12 -15.27 -5.10 -23.19
C SER A 12 -15.16 -6.61 -23.37
N GLU A 13 -15.46 -7.10 -24.57
CA GLU A 13 -15.29 -8.50 -24.99
C GLU A 13 -13.81 -8.84 -25.16
N SER A 14 -13.10 -9.09 -24.05
CA SER A 14 -11.74 -9.64 -24.08
C SER A 14 -11.77 -11.16 -23.91
N LEU A 15 -12.38 -11.90 -24.84
CA LEU A 15 -12.27 -13.36 -25.02
C LEU A 15 -11.98 -14.17 -23.73
N ASP A 16 -12.80 -13.98 -22.69
CA ASP A 16 -12.90 -14.93 -21.60
C ASP A 16 -13.55 -16.19 -22.18
N GLU A 17 -12.84 -17.31 -22.14
CA GLU A 17 -13.41 -18.62 -22.46
C GLU A 17 -14.72 -18.79 -21.70
N ASP A 18 -15.81 -19.11 -22.40
CA ASP A 18 -17.17 -19.10 -21.85
C ASP A 18 -17.28 -20.07 -20.65
N ILE A 19 -17.18 -19.53 -19.43
CA ILE A 19 -17.18 -20.26 -18.14
C ILE A 19 -18.48 -21.06 -17.94
N TYR A 20 -19.53 -20.76 -18.71
CA TYR A 20 -20.78 -21.52 -18.68
C TYR A 20 -20.75 -22.79 -19.54
N THR A 21 -19.65 -23.03 -20.27
CA THR A 21 -19.37 -24.30 -20.94
C THR A 21 -18.58 -25.24 -20.02
N GLU A 22 -18.69 -26.55 -20.27
CA GLU A 22 -17.95 -27.56 -19.50
C GLU A 22 -16.43 -27.36 -19.65
N GLU A 23 -15.96 -27.09 -20.87
CA GLU A 23 -14.54 -26.80 -21.18
C GLU A 23 -14.06 -25.47 -20.56
N GLY A 24 -14.86 -24.39 -20.63
CA GLY A 24 -14.49 -23.09 -20.04
C GLY A 24 -14.46 -23.10 -18.51
N ARG A 25 -15.24 -24.00 -17.88
CA ARG A 25 -15.17 -24.21 -16.43
C ARG A 25 -13.89 -24.93 -16.02
N GLU A 26 -13.50 -25.99 -16.75
CA GLU A 26 -12.27 -26.74 -16.47
C GLU A 26 -11.02 -25.86 -16.65
N ALA A 27 -11.00 -24.98 -17.67
CA ALA A 27 -9.90 -24.05 -17.90
C ALA A 27 -9.77 -22.98 -16.79
N ALA A 28 -10.89 -22.50 -16.25
CA ALA A 28 -10.90 -21.52 -15.15
C ALA A 28 -10.45 -22.14 -13.81
N GLU A 29 -10.55 -23.47 -13.64
CA GLU A 29 -10.09 -24.18 -12.44
C GLU A 29 -8.56 -24.42 -12.43
N ASP A 30 -7.88 -24.32 -13.58
CA ASP A 30 -6.42 -24.58 -13.70
C ASP A 30 -5.55 -23.34 -13.36
N ASP A 31 -6.13 -22.13 -13.35
CA ASP A 31 -5.45 -20.85 -13.04
C ASP A 31 -5.59 -20.44 -11.55
N ASP A 32 -6.03 -21.35 -10.68
CA ASP A 32 -6.18 -21.11 -9.22
C ASP A 32 -4.82 -21.16 -8.47
N GLU A 33 -3.69 -21.31 -9.18
CA GLU A 33 -2.35 -21.27 -8.58
C GLU A 33 -1.95 -19.82 -8.27
N ILE A 34 -2.29 -19.37 -7.04
CA ILE A 34 -1.82 -18.09 -6.50
C ILE A 34 -0.30 -17.95 -6.65
N SER A 35 0.13 -16.97 -7.43
CA SER A 35 1.56 -16.68 -7.56
C SER A 35 2.15 -16.27 -6.20
N ALA A 36 3.46 -16.47 -6.01
CA ALA A 36 4.15 -16.08 -4.77
C ALA A 36 4.02 -14.57 -4.45
N GLU A 37 3.79 -13.74 -5.47
CA GLU A 37 3.48 -12.32 -5.35
C GLU A 37 2.07 -12.08 -4.79
N GLU A 38 1.08 -12.84 -5.26
CA GLU A 38 -0.33 -12.74 -4.85
C GLU A 38 -0.57 -13.29 -3.44
N ALA A 39 0.15 -14.36 -3.06
CA ALA A 39 0.21 -14.85 -1.69
C ALA A 39 0.76 -13.78 -0.73
N GLY A 40 1.75 -12.99 -1.16
CA GLY A 40 2.31 -11.90 -0.38
C GLY A 40 1.34 -10.73 -0.14
N PHE A 41 0.33 -10.58 -1.01
CA PHE A 41 -0.76 -9.62 -0.82
C PHE A 41 -1.82 -10.17 0.17
N MET A 42 -2.07 -11.48 0.15
CA MET A 42 -3.01 -12.18 1.05
C MET A 42 -2.50 -12.33 2.48
N GLU A 43 -1.19 -12.47 2.68
CA GLU A 43 -0.59 -12.68 4.02
C GLU A 43 -0.73 -11.44 4.91
N GLY A 44 -1.08 -10.28 4.34
CA GLY A 44 -1.01 -9.01 5.02
C GLY A 44 0.44 -8.70 5.37
N TYR A 45 0.82 -7.43 5.36
CA TYR A 45 2.15 -7.06 5.83
C TYR A 45 2.21 -7.21 7.36
N GLU A 46 2.30 -8.44 7.89
CA GLU A 46 2.57 -8.75 9.30
C GLU A 46 4.05 -8.49 9.62
N LYS A 47 4.56 -7.32 9.26
CA LYS A 47 5.78 -6.82 9.85
C LYS A 47 5.40 -6.18 11.18
N GLY A 48 5.02 -7.07 12.12
CA GLY A 48 4.53 -6.77 13.46
C GLY A 48 5.04 -5.43 13.93
N GLU A 49 4.10 -4.51 14.09
CA GLU A 49 4.27 -3.07 14.26
C GLU A 49 5.52 -2.79 15.09
N LYS A 50 6.65 -2.62 14.41
CA LYS A 50 7.90 -2.27 15.08
C LYS A 50 7.69 -0.82 15.46
N LEU A 51 7.11 -0.61 16.65
CA LEU A 51 6.85 0.68 17.26
C LEU A 51 7.94 1.65 16.84
N ALA A 52 7.57 2.60 16.00
CA ALA A 52 8.53 3.48 15.36
C ALA A 52 9.30 4.21 16.47
N LYS A 53 10.62 4.35 16.31
CA LYS A 53 11.46 5.07 17.29
C LYS A 53 11.95 6.35 16.66
N CYS A 54 11.85 7.45 17.41
CA CYS A 54 12.37 8.73 16.97
C CYS A 54 13.86 8.62 16.67
N LYS A 55 14.28 9.04 15.48
CA LYS A 55 15.69 8.92 15.08
C LYS A 55 16.64 9.73 15.98
N THR A 56 16.16 10.84 16.55
CA THR A 56 16.95 11.75 17.38
C THR A 56 17.04 11.29 18.83
N CYS A 57 15.91 11.02 19.48
CA CYS A 57 15.86 10.72 20.92
C CYS A 57 15.64 9.24 21.26
N ARG A 58 15.38 8.40 20.26
CA ARG A 58 15.13 6.94 20.38
C ARG A 58 13.90 6.57 21.22
N LYS A 59 13.07 7.54 21.61
CA LYS A 59 11.76 7.28 22.22
C LYS A 59 10.86 6.57 21.23
N VAL A 60 10.04 5.65 21.73
CA VAL A 60 8.92 5.09 20.98
C VAL A 60 7.98 6.23 20.63
N ILE A 61 7.60 6.31 19.37
CA ILE A 61 6.62 7.25 18.86
C ILE A 61 5.28 6.52 18.85
N SER A 62 4.21 7.25 19.16
CA SER A 62 2.84 6.77 18.98
C SER A 62 2.63 6.32 17.53
N ASP A 63 1.69 5.41 17.31
CA ASP A 63 1.27 5.03 15.96
C ASP A 63 0.40 6.11 15.29
N ASP A 64 0.06 7.16 16.06
CA ASP A 64 -0.76 8.27 15.61
C ASP A 64 -0.01 9.13 14.56
N PRO A 65 -0.48 9.16 13.30
CA PRO A 65 0.21 9.86 12.22
C PRO A 65 0.20 11.37 12.40
N ASP A 66 -0.75 11.93 13.15
CA ASP A 66 -0.82 13.37 13.44
C ASP A 66 0.26 13.82 14.45
N GLU A 67 0.76 12.91 15.30
CA GLU A 67 1.83 13.20 16.27
C GLU A 67 3.24 12.86 15.74
N VAL A 68 3.32 12.11 14.64
CA VAL A 68 4.57 11.69 13.99
C VAL A 68 4.95 12.69 12.91
N ILE A 69 6.20 13.13 12.91
CA ILE A 69 6.76 13.92 11.81
C ILE A 69 7.66 13.01 10.97
N GLU A 70 7.35 12.89 9.68
CA GLU A 70 8.12 12.10 8.72
C GLU A 70 8.87 13.04 7.77
N GLU A 71 10.17 12.82 7.63
CA GLU A 71 11.02 13.64 6.76
C GLU A 71 11.98 12.74 5.96
N GLU A 72 12.19 13.08 4.69
CA GLU A 72 13.08 12.34 3.82
C GLU A 72 14.51 12.90 3.89
N TYR A 73 15.48 12.03 4.16
CA TYR A 73 16.90 12.35 4.08
C TYR A 73 17.68 11.24 3.39
N ASN A 74 18.45 11.56 2.35
CA ASN A 74 19.24 10.58 1.58
C ASN A 74 18.40 9.39 1.06
N ASN A 75 17.22 9.66 0.48
CA ASN A 75 16.26 8.65 0.00
C ASN A 75 15.80 7.67 1.10
N LYS A 76 15.78 8.11 2.36
CA LYS A 76 15.28 7.35 3.50
C LYS A 76 14.32 8.20 4.31
N ILE A 77 13.14 7.66 4.59
CA ILE A 77 12.15 8.31 5.45
C ILE A 77 12.58 8.10 6.91
N TYR A 78 12.65 9.19 7.66
CA TYR A 78 12.92 9.20 9.09
C TYR A 78 11.73 9.75 9.86
N ARG A 79 11.42 9.12 11.00
CA ARG A 79 10.32 9.50 11.88
C ARG A 79 10.82 10.21 13.14
N PHE A 80 10.09 11.23 13.58
CA PHE A 80 10.41 12.05 14.74
C PHE A 80 9.19 12.30 15.61
N CYS A 81 9.40 12.38 16.93
CA CYS A 81 8.33 12.60 17.90
C CYS A 81 7.99 14.08 18.14
N SER A 82 8.70 15.01 17.49
CA SER A 82 8.49 16.46 17.64
C SER A 82 9.37 17.24 16.66
N GLN A 83 8.94 18.46 16.31
CA GLN A 83 9.70 19.36 15.44
C GLN A 83 11.10 19.63 15.98
N LYS A 84 11.25 19.79 17.30
CA LYS A 84 12.55 19.97 17.98
C LYS A 84 13.54 18.84 17.66
N CYS A 85 13.05 17.60 17.51
CA CYS A 85 13.89 16.47 17.16
C CYS A 85 14.33 16.49 15.70
N VAL A 86 13.47 17.00 14.80
CA VAL A 86 13.80 17.25 13.39
C VAL A 86 14.88 18.31 13.28
N ASP A 87 14.70 19.48 13.92
CA ASP A 87 15.71 20.55 13.94
C ASP A 87 17.08 20.07 14.45
N ALA A 88 17.09 19.29 15.54
CA ALA A 88 18.31 18.73 16.09
C ALA A 88 18.97 17.71 15.17
N PHE A 89 18.17 16.97 14.39
CA PHE A 89 18.66 16.05 13.37
C PHE A 89 19.25 16.83 12.18
N ASN A 90 18.52 17.83 11.68
CA ASN A 90 18.94 18.71 10.60
C ASN A 90 20.25 19.42 10.90
N ARG A 91 20.42 19.99 12.09
CA ARG A 91 21.71 20.63 12.46
C ARG A 91 22.90 19.67 12.42
N LYS A 92 22.67 18.38 12.64
CA LYS A 92 23.73 17.35 12.58
C LYS A 92 23.97 16.84 11.17
N HIS A 93 23.02 17.01 10.25
CA HIS A 93 23.08 16.47 8.88
C HIS A 93 23.18 17.55 7.80
N SER A 94 22.99 18.83 8.17
CA SER A 94 23.12 20.02 7.31
C SER A 94 24.58 20.49 7.15
N LYS A 95 25.57 19.59 7.28
CA LYS A 95 26.95 19.91 6.90
C LYS A 95 27.17 19.54 5.43
N GLY A 96 26.65 20.40 4.57
CA GLY A 96 27.13 20.63 3.20
C GLY A 96 27.78 22.00 3.16
#